data_AF-I3D4B6-F1
#
_entry.id   AF-I3D4B6-F1
#
_cell.length_a   1.000
_cell.length_b   1.000
_cell.length_c   1.000
_cell.angle_alpha   90.00
_cell.angle_beta   90.00
_cell.angle_gamma   90.00
#
_symmetry.space_group_name_H-M   'P 1'
#
loop_
_entity.id
_entity.type
_entity.pdbx_description
1 polymer ?
#
loop_
_entity_poly.entity_id
_entity_poly.type
_entity_poly.pdbx_seq_one_letter_code
_entity_poly.pdbx_strand_id
1 'polypeptide(L)'
;MSCRVWVLYLVENKRIVMIGIPGVGKTTLLSKIVKILTDNKKNVSRISFGTLMFEVAKENGLTDRDELRKLPVTEQQRLQKLAAEKIASQNEEIVIIDTHAFINSPEGYYPG
;
A
#
# COMPACT_ATOMS: atom_id res chain seq x y z
N MET A 1 -33.29 6.62 -32.91
CA MET A 1 -33.53 7.15 -31.56
C MET A 1 -32.36 6.74 -30.68
N SER A 2 -31.59 7.74 -30.26
CA SER A 2 -30.37 7.59 -29.49
C SER A 2 -30.72 7.38 -28.02
N CYS A 3 -30.48 6.17 -27.50
CA CYS A 3 -30.32 5.98 -26.07
C CYS A 3 -28.84 5.66 -25.84
N ARG A 4 -28.01 6.71 -25.80
CA ARG A 4 -26.67 6.62 -25.22
C ARG A 4 -26.88 6.46 -23.72
N VAL A 5 -26.83 5.22 -23.26
CA VAL A 5 -26.77 4.91 -21.83
C VAL A 5 -25.46 5.49 -21.33
N TRP A 6 -25.55 6.61 -20.62
CA TRP A 6 -24.45 7.20 -19.88
C TRP A 6 -24.14 6.29 -18.69
N VAL A 7 -23.46 5.16 -18.95
CA VAL A 7 -22.74 4.48 -17.87
C VAL A 7 -21.56 5.40 -17.57
N LEU A 8 -21.70 6.20 -16.51
CA LEU A 8 -20.57 6.85 -15.86
C LEU A 8 -19.56 5.73 -15.56
N TYR A 9 -18.53 5.62 -16.40
CA TYR A 9 -17.36 4.78 -16.21
C TYR A 9 -16.57 5.33 -15.01
N LEU A 10 -17.11 5.17 -13.80
CA LEU A 10 -16.25 5.00 -12.64
C LEU A 10 -15.75 3.57 -12.75
N VAL A 11 -14.57 3.41 -13.36
CA VAL A 11 -13.75 2.24 -13.10
C VAL A 11 -13.44 2.34 -11.61
N GLU A 12 -14.26 1.70 -10.76
CA GLU A 12 -14.06 1.70 -9.31
C GLU A 12 -12.84 0.84 -8.98
N ASN A 13 -11.65 1.40 -9.20
CA ASN A 13 -10.40 0.84 -8.73
C ASN A 13 -10.43 0.82 -7.20
N LYS A 14 -10.55 -0.37 -6.61
CA LYS A 14 -10.65 -0.54 -5.16
C LYS A 14 -9.27 -0.47 -4.52
N ARG A 15 -9.17 0.28 -3.44
CA ARG A 15 -7.98 0.35 -2.59
C ARG A 15 -8.35 -0.20 -1.22
N ILE A 16 -7.66 -1.26 -0.80
CA ILE A 16 -7.93 -1.96 0.45
C ILE A 16 -6.70 -1.86 1.33
N VAL A 17 -6.80 -1.13 2.45
CA VAL A 17 -5.73 -1.06 3.43
C VAL A 17 -5.92 -2.18 4.44
N MET A 18 -4.92 -3.06 4.53
CA MET A 18 -4.93 -4.19 5.44
C MET A 18 -3.95 -3.95 6.58
N ILE A 19 -4.51 -3.84 7.79
CA ILE A 19 -3.78 -3.57 9.02
C ILE A 19 -3.85 -4.81 9.91
N GLY A 20 -2.81 -5.02 10.74
CA GLY A 20 -2.84 -6.02 11.79
C GLY A 20 -1.53 -6.10 12.54
N ILE A 21 -1.59 -6.67 13.75
CA ILE A 21 -0.40 -6.89 14.58
C ILE A 21 0.58 -7.88 13.91
N PRO A 22 1.89 -7.79 14.19
CA PRO A 22 2.85 -8.80 13.77
C PRO A 22 2.42 -10.20 14.23
N GLY A 23 2.59 -11.21 13.37
CA GLY A 23 2.24 -12.61 13.69
C GLY A 23 0.78 -13.02 13.46
N VAL A 24 -0.16 -12.08 13.20
CA VAL A 24 -1.59 -12.40 13.00
C VAL A 24 -1.90 -13.17 11.69
N GLY A 25 -0.89 -13.38 10.84
CA GLY A 25 -1.06 -14.14 9.59
C GLY A 25 -1.56 -13.34 8.38
N LYS A 26 -1.43 -11.99 8.38
CA LYS A 26 -1.80 -11.12 7.24
C LYS A 26 -1.25 -11.63 5.91
N THR A 27 0.05 -11.93 5.85
CA THR A 27 0.72 -12.42 4.64
C THR A 27 0.05 -13.69 4.10
N THR A 28 -0.28 -14.64 4.98
CA THR A 28 -0.95 -15.89 4.61
C THR A 28 -2.34 -15.63 4.05
N LEU A 29 -3.11 -14.75 4.69
CA LEU A 29 -4.44 -14.38 4.25
C LEU A 29 -4.41 -13.62 2.91
N LEU A 30 -3.50 -12.65 2.76
CA LEU A 30 -3.30 -11.89 1.52
C LEU A 30 -2.95 -12.79 0.34
N SER A 31 -2.04 -13.75 0.52
CA SER A 31 -1.68 -14.70 -0.54
C SER A 31 -2.89 -15.51 -1.02
N LYS A 32 -3.78 -15.92 -0.11
CA LYS A 32 -5.03 -16.63 -0.46
C LYS A 32 -6.02 -15.71 -1.18
N ILE A 33 -6.20 -14.47 -0.70
CA ILE A 33 -7.08 -13.47 -1.31
C ILE A 33 -6.64 -13.16 -2.73
N VAL A 34 -5.36 -12.86 -2.94
CA VAL A 34 -4.79 -12.58 -4.27
C VAL A 34 -5.02 -13.76 -5.20
N LYS A 35 -4.74 -14.99 -4.76
CA LYS A 35 -4.99 -16.19 -5.55
C LYS A 35 -6.46 -16.30 -5.98
N ILE A 36 -7.40 -16.17 -5.04
CA ILE A 36 -8.84 -16.24 -5.34
C ILE A 36 -9.25 -15.16 -6.33
N LEU A 37 -8.78 -13.92 -6.18
CA LEU A 37 -9.12 -12.82 -7.07
C LEU A 37 -8.56 -13.06 -8.48
N THR A 38 -7.30 -13.49 -8.60
CA THR A 38 -6.68 -13.83 -9.89
C THR A 38 -7.39 -15.00 -10.55
N ASP A 39 -7.77 -16.06 -9.81
CA ASP A 39 -8.54 -17.20 -10.31
C ASP A 39 -9.92 -16.76 -10.86
N ASN A 40 -10.50 -15.70 -10.29
CA ASN A 40 -11.72 -15.04 -10.75
C ASN A 40 -11.47 -13.96 -11.85
N LYS A 41 -10.30 -13.98 -12.49
CA LYS A 41 -9.90 -13.08 -13.57
C LYS A 41 -9.92 -11.59 -13.19
N LYS A 42 -9.65 -11.28 -11.92
CA LYS A 42 -9.47 -9.90 -11.44
C LYS A 42 -8.02 -9.46 -11.57
N ASN A 43 -7.82 -8.22 -12.02
CA ASN A 43 -6.52 -7.58 -12.01
C ASN A 43 -6.23 -7.04 -10.59
N VAL A 44 -5.36 -7.71 -9.84
CA VAL A 44 -5.05 -7.42 -8.44
C VAL A 44 -3.57 -7.17 -8.24
N SER A 45 -3.23 -6.11 -7.50
CA SER A 45 -1.88 -5.80 -7.04
C SER A 45 -1.81 -5.84 -5.52
N ARG A 46 -0.77 -6.48 -4.98
CA ARG A 46 -0.46 -6.48 -3.55
C ARG A 46 0.79 -5.64 -3.33
N ILE A 47 0.67 -4.60 -2.52
CA ILE A 47 1.76 -3.67 -2.21
C ILE A 47 2.03 -3.70 -0.71
N SER A 48 3.30 -3.89 -0.33
CA SER A 48 3.73 -3.65 1.06
C SER A 48 4.15 -2.19 1.20
N PHE A 49 3.42 -1.43 2.00
CA PHE A 49 3.62 0.02 2.12
C PHE A 49 5.04 0.35 2.61
N GLY A 50 5.48 -0.32 3.68
CA GLY A 50 6.83 -0.15 4.21
C GLY A 50 7.96 -0.65 3.29
N THR A 51 7.67 -1.53 2.33
CA THR A 51 8.66 -1.89 1.28
C THR A 51 8.74 -0.77 0.25
N LEU A 52 7.60 -0.26 -0.22
CA LEU A 52 7.57 0.84 -1.20
C LEU A 52 8.19 2.13 -0.63
N MET A 53 7.91 2.45 0.63
CA MET A 53 8.58 3.57 1.33
C MET A 53 10.10 3.38 1.35
N PHE A 54 10.58 2.16 1.59
CA PHE A 54 12.01 1.86 1.60
C PHE A 54 12.63 2.00 0.19
N GLU A 55 11.92 1.59 -0.86
CA GLU A 55 12.37 1.79 -2.25
C GLU A 55 12.52 3.28 -2.58
N VAL A 56 11.55 4.11 -2.18
CA VAL A 56 11.65 5.58 -2.31
C VAL A 56 12.80 6.15 -1.46
N ALA A 57 13.03 5.60 -0.26
CA ALA A 57 14.12 6.04 0.60
C ALA A 57 15.50 5.69 0.03
N LYS A 58 15.62 4.56 -0.68
CA LYS A 58 16.85 4.17 -1.40
C LYS A 58 17.25 5.16 -2.48
N GLU A 59 16.26 5.70 -3.21
CA GLU A 59 16.50 6.78 -4.18
C GLU A 59 17.13 8.02 -3.53
N ASN A 60 17.00 8.17 -2.20
CA ASN A 60 17.53 9.27 -1.39
C ASN A 60 18.72 8.84 -0.48
N GLY A 61 19.32 7.67 -0.70
CA GLY A 61 20.56 7.25 -0.03
C GLY A 61 20.40 6.35 1.20
N LEU A 62 19.17 5.95 1.57
CA LEU A 62 18.97 5.00 2.67
C LEU A 62 19.34 3.57 2.21
N THR A 63 20.18 2.86 2.97
CA THR A 63 20.67 1.52 2.57
C THR A 63 20.04 0.40 3.39
N ASP A 64 19.71 0.65 4.66
CA ASP A 64 19.07 -0.29 5.55
C ASP A 64 17.57 0.06 5.76
N ARG A 65 16.74 -0.97 5.74
CA ARG A 65 15.29 -0.84 5.94
C ARG A 65 14.96 -0.48 7.38
N ASP A 66 15.72 -0.96 8.35
CA ASP A 66 15.44 -0.70 9.77
C ASP A 66 15.76 0.76 10.17
N GLU A 67 16.61 1.45 9.41
CA GLU A 67 16.85 2.88 9.56
C GLU A 67 15.62 3.73 9.19
N LEU A 68 14.73 3.23 8.32
CA LEU A 68 13.53 3.94 7.88
C LEU A 68 12.66 4.39 9.07
N ARG A 69 12.53 3.54 10.10
CA ARG A 69 11.72 3.82 11.31
C ARG A 69 12.42 4.75 12.30
N LYS A 70 13.72 4.97 12.13
CA LYS A 70 14.57 5.83 12.97
C LYS A 70 14.71 7.24 12.41
N LEU A 71 14.28 7.47 11.17
CA LEU A 71 14.25 8.81 10.58
C LEU A 71 13.32 9.73 11.40
N PRO A 72 13.57 11.05 11.38
CA PRO A 72 12.61 12.02 11.94
C PRO A 72 11.21 11.79 11.37
N VAL A 73 10.17 11.99 12.19
CA VAL A 73 8.77 11.77 11.78
C VAL A 73 8.41 12.59 10.52
N THR A 74 8.98 13.79 10.37
CA THR A 74 8.82 14.64 9.18
C THR A 74 9.35 13.99 7.89
N GLU A 75 10.49 13.29 7.97
CA GLU A 75 11.02 12.54 6.82
C GLU A 75 10.19 11.27 6.55
N GLN A 76 9.72 10.60 7.60
CA GLN A 76 8.80 9.47 7.45
C GLN A 76 7.51 9.91 6.74
N GLN A 77 6.93 11.06 7.12
CA GLN A 77 5.76 11.67 6.46
C GLN A 77 6.01 11.94 4.97
N ARG A 78 7.17 12.51 4.64
CA ARG A 78 7.56 12.78 3.25
C ARG A 78 7.62 11.49 2.43
N LEU A 79 8.24 10.44 2.97
CA LEU A 79 8.34 9.13 2.32
C LEU A 79 6.99 8.42 2.21
N GLN A 80 6.13 8.51 3.22
CA GLN A 80 4.75 8.00 3.18
C GLN A 80 3.95 8.67 2.06
N LYS A 81 4.06 10.00 1.92
CA LYS A 81 3.40 10.75 0.84
C LYS A 81 3.83 10.26 -0.54
N LEU A 82 5.13 10.14 -0.78
CA LEU A 82 5.67 9.66 -2.06
C LEU A 82 5.24 8.21 -2.36
N ALA A 83 5.26 7.33 -1.36
CA ALA A 83 4.78 5.97 -1.51
C ALA A 83 3.27 5.92 -1.81
N ALA A 84 2.47 6.76 -1.14
CA ALA A 84 1.04 6.86 -1.39
C ALA A 84 0.74 7.39 -2.80
N GLU A 85 1.50 8.36 -3.30
CA GLU A 85 1.40 8.85 -4.69
C GLU A 85 1.70 7.74 -5.71
N LYS A 86 2.75 6.93 -5.49
CA LYS A 86 3.06 5.75 -6.32
C LYS A 86 1.97 4.66 -6.28
N ILE A 87 1.23 4.54 -5.17
CA ILE A 87 0.08 3.63 -5.04
C ILE A 87 -1.16 4.20 -5.74
N ALA A 88 -1.36 5.51 -5.65
CA ALA A 88 -2.48 6.19 -6.28
C ALA A 88 -2.42 6.08 -7.81
N SER A 89 -1.22 6.06 -8.40
CA SER A 89 -1.02 5.90 -9.85
C SER A 89 -1.20 4.47 -10.38
N GLN A 90 -1.48 3.49 -9.52
CA GLN A 90 -1.73 2.10 -9.93
C GLN A 90 -3.04 2.00 -10.72
N ASN A 91 -3.09 1.17 -11.76
CA ASN A 91 -4.25 1.07 -12.67
C ASN A 91 -5.05 -0.23 -12.48
N GLU A 92 -4.61 -1.09 -11.57
CA GLU A 92 -5.24 -2.35 -11.24
C GLU A 92 -6.61 -2.14 -10.60
N GLU A 93 -7.55 -3.04 -10.93
CA GLU A 93 -8.93 -3.03 -10.42
C GLU A 93 -8.94 -3.10 -8.88
N ILE A 94 -7.99 -3.82 -8.29
CA ILE A 94 -7.87 -3.98 -6.84
C ILE A 94 -6.41 -3.79 -6.45
N VAL A 95 -6.13 -2.86 -5.54
CA VAL A 95 -4.81 -2.71 -4.92
C VAL A 95 -4.97 -2.94 -3.43
N ILE A 96 -4.28 -3.96 -2.92
CA ILE A 96 -4.26 -4.32 -1.50
C ILE A 96 -2.96 -3.82 -0.89
N ILE A 97 -3.08 -2.97 0.12
CA ILE A 97 -1.97 -2.26 0.78
C ILE A 97 -1.75 -2.90 2.15
N ASP A 98 -0.66 -3.65 2.28
CA ASP A 98 -0.23 -4.31 3.51
C ASP A 98 0.64 -3.34 4.33
N THR A 99 0.13 -2.91 5.48
CA THR A 99 0.82 -1.98 6.37
C THR A 99 0.59 -2.31 7.86
N HIS A 100 1.36 -1.67 8.72
CA HIS A 100 1.13 -1.64 10.16
C HIS A 100 0.37 -0.37 10.54
N ALA A 101 -0.50 -0.44 11.54
CA ALA A 101 -1.22 0.75 12.02
C ALA A 101 -0.29 1.76 12.69
N PHE A 102 0.75 1.25 13.38
CA PHE A 102 1.71 2.06 14.12
C PHE A 102 3.13 1.64 13.79
N ILE A 103 3.98 2.63 13.63
CA ILE A 103 5.44 2.54 13.54
C ILE A 103 5.99 2.95 14.90
N ASN A 104 6.84 2.09 15.48
CA ASN A 104 7.61 2.47 16.66
C ASN A 104 8.82 3.30 16.20
N SER A 105 8.80 4.59 16.52
CA SER A 105 9.87 5.56 16.18
C SER A 105 10.55 6.10 17.44
N PRO A 106 11.73 6.73 17.32
CA PRO A 106 12.37 7.41 18.46
C PRO A 106 11.51 8.50 19.11
N GLU A 107 10.56 9.08 18.36
CA GLU A 107 9.63 10.11 18.81
C GLU A 107 8.32 9.54 19.39
N GLY A 108 8.20 8.20 19.47
CA GLY A 108 7.02 7.49 19.95
C GLY A 108 6.27 6.72 18.86
N TYR A 109 5.03 6.33 19.14
CA TYR A 109 4.18 5.64 18.16
C TYR A 109 3.64 6.62 17.12
N TYR A 110 4.03 6.40 15.87
CA TYR A 110 3.62 7.20 14.73
C TYR A 110 2.69 6.38 13.81
N PRO A 111 1.57 6.93 13.29
CA PRO A 111 0.71 6.22 12.36
C PRO A 111 1.45 5.75 11.10
N GLY A 112 1.28 4.46 10.79
CA GLY A 112 1.95 3.80 9.66
C GLY A 112 1.29 4.03 8.31
#